data_AF-A0A0B6YYQ5-F1
#
_entry.id   AF-A0A0B6YYQ5-F1
#
_cell.length_a   1.000
_cell.length_b   1.000
_cell.length_c   1.000
_cell.angle_alpha   90.00
_cell.angle_beta   90.00
_cell.angle_gamma   90.00
#
_symmetry.space_group_name_H-M   'P 1'
#
loop_
_entity.id
_entity.type
_entity.pdbx_description
1 polymer ?
#
loop_
_entity_poly.entity_id
_entity_poly.type
_entity_poly.pdbx_seq_one_letter_code
_entity_poly.pdbx_strand_id
1 'polypeptide(L)' 'VNLYDWLQAFVTIVTSNSMKSQKQLGKSQKPTAELRARFIRAVSELQFLGFIKATQRKTDHVTRLTW' A
#
# COMPACT_ATOMS: atom_id res chain seq x y z
N VAL A 1 3.66 3.85 10.47
CA VAL A 1 3.24 4.02 9.07
C VAL A 1 1.72 3.87 9.01
N ASN A 2 1.02 4.87 8.45
CA ASN A 2 -0.43 4.80 8.21
C ASN A 2 -0.69 3.92 6.97
N LEU A 3 -1.55 2.90 7.09
CA LEU A 3 -1.84 1.97 6.01
C LEU A 3 -2.53 2.63 4.81
N TYR A 4 -3.37 3.64 5.03
CA TYR A 4 -4.07 4.31 3.94
C TYR A 4 -3.13 5.15 3.08
N ASP A 5 -2.26 5.95 3.73
CA ASP A 5 -1.26 6.76 3.03
C ASP A 5 -0.26 5.87 2.28
N TRP A 6 0.10 4.72 2.87
CA TRP A 6 0.97 3.75 2.24
C TRP A 6 0.31 3.07 1.02
N LEU A 7 -0.98 2.72 1.11
CA LEU A 7 -1.76 2.23 -0.02
C LEU A 7 -1.82 3.27 -1.15
N GLN A 8 -2.03 4.55 -0.81
CA GLN A 8 -2.07 5.62 -1.79
C GLN A 8 -0.71 5.76 -2.50
N ALA A 9 0.39 5.76 -1.76
CA ALA A 9 1.74 5.79 -2.33
C ALA A 9 2.01 4.57 -3.23
N PHE A 10 1.59 3.38 -2.81
CA PHE A 10 1.71 2.15 -3.59
C PHE A 10 0.95 2.26 -4.93
N VAL A 11 -0.30 2.74 -4.90
CA VAL A 11 -1.12 2.95 -6.10
C VAL A 11 -0.44 3.93 -7.05
N THR A 12 0.09 5.05 -6.55
CA THR A 12 0.81 6.04 -7.36
C THR A 12 2.02 5.43 -8.07
N ILE A 13 2.81 4.60 -7.38
CA ILE A 13 3.99 3.96 -7.98
C ILE A 13 3.59 2.92 -9.03
N VAL A 14 2.61 2.05 -8.71
CA VAL A 14 2.16 1.00 -9.65
C VAL A 14 1.56 1.61 -10.91
N THR A 15 0.75 2.66 -10.77
CA THR A 15 0.17 3.38 -11.92
C THR A 15 1.22 4.16 -12.71
N SER A 16 2.21 4.77 -12.04
CA SER A 16 3.36 5.41 -12.70
C SER A 16 4.23 4.41 -13.46
N ASN A 17 4.42 3.19 -12.95
CA ASN A 17 5.19 2.16 -13.64
C ASN A 17 4.41 1.55 -14.83
N SER A 18 3.07 1.53 -14.74
CA SER A 18 2.17 1.10 -15.82
C SER A 18 2.02 2.14 -16.94
N MET A 19 2.69 3.30 -16.83
CA MET A 19 2.57 4.43 -17.76
C MET A 19 3.21 4.20 -19.14
N LYS A 20 3.58 2.95 -19.50
CA LYS A 20 3.75 2.56 -20.91
C LYS A 20 2.44 2.29 -21.64
N SER A 21 1.28 2.18 -20.96
CA SER A 21 0.04 1.78 -21.64
C SER A 21 -1.22 2.60 -21.38
N GLN A 22 -1.28 3.56 -20.45
CA GLN A 22 -2.50 4.38 -20.39
C GLN A 22 -2.30 5.81 -19.88
N LYS A 23 -2.34 6.73 -20.85
CA LYS A 23 -2.46 8.17 -20.72
C LYS A 23 -3.86 8.55 -20.20
N GLN A 24 -4.21 8.14 -18.99
CA GLN A 24 -5.36 8.69 -18.26
C GLN A 24 -5.16 8.46 -16.76
N LEU A 25 -4.69 9.46 -16.01
CA LEU A 25 -5.12 9.65 -14.60
C LEU A 25 -4.70 10.99 -13.99
N GLY A 26 -5.23 12.08 -14.55
CA GLY A 26 -5.52 13.26 -13.73
C GLY A 26 -6.91 13.09 -13.14
N LYS A 27 -7.02 12.47 -11.95
CA LYS A 27 -8.12 12.61 -10.95
C LYS A 27 -8.17 11.38 -10.06
N SER A 28 -8.05 11.62 -8.75
CA SER A 28 -8.58 10.84 -7.62
C SER A 28 -9.45 9.62 -7.99
N GLN A 29 -8.83 8.55 -8.49
CA GLN A 29 -9.52 7.27 -8.64
C GLN A 29 -9.23 6.47 -7.39
N LYS A 30 -10.31 6.13 -6.68
CA LYS A 30 -10.28 5.18 -5.58
C LYS A 30 -9.53 3.92 -6.04
N PRO A 31 -8.61 3.37 -5.23
CA PRO A 31 -7.87 2.17 -5.61
C PRO A 31 -8.85 1.07 -6.01
N THR A 32 -8.60 0.39 -7.13
CA THR A 32 -9.40 -0.76 -7.55
C THR A 32 -9.36 -1.84 -6.47
N ALA A 33 -10.43 -2.65 -6.36
CA ALA A 33 -10.49 -3.72 -5.36
C ALA A 33 -9.30 -4.68 -5.46
N GLU A 34 -8.84 -4.93 -6.69
CA GLU A 34 -7.67 -5.76 -6.96
C GLU A 34 -6.37 -5.17 -6.39
N LEU A 35 -6.11 -3.86 -6.59
CA LEU A 35 -4.90 -3.23 -6.03
C LEU A 35 -4.90 -3.26 -4.50
N ARG A 36 -6.08 -3.10 -3.88
CA ARG A 36 -6.23 -3.22 -2.42
C ARG A 36 -5.92 -4.62 -1.94
N ALA A 37 -6.45 -5.64 -2.61
CA ALA A 37 -6.21 -7.04 -2.26
C ALA A 37 -4.71 -7.40 -2.39
N ARG A 38 -4.06 -6.95 -3.47
CA ARG A 38 -2.61 -7.12 -3.66
C ARG A 38 -1.79 -6.42 -2.57
N PHE A 39 -2.17 -5.19 -2.21
CA PHE A 39 -1.51 -4.45 -1.13
C PHE A 39 -1.66 -5.17 0.22
N ILE A 40 -2.88 -5.55 0.61
CA ILE A 40 -3.12 -6.25 1.88
C ILE A 40 -2.35 -7.57 1.94
N ARG A 41 -2.32 -8.34 0.84
CA ARG A 41 -1.52 -9.57 0.77
C ARG A 41 -0.04 -9.30 1.01
N ALA A 42 0.54 -8.31 0.32
CA ALA A 42 1.95 -7.96 0.49
C ALA A 42 2.26 -7.48 1.92
N VAL A 43 1.37 -6.69 2.54
CA VAL A 43 1.50 -6.26 3.93
C VAL A 43 1.48 -7.46 4.89
N SER A 44 0.58 -8.42 4.69
CA SER A 44 0.52 -9.66 5.47
C SER A 44 1.79 -10.49 5.35
N GLU A 45 2.34 -10.60 4.14
CA GLU A 45 3.63 -11.28 3.89
C GLU A 45 4.78 -10.55 4.60
N LEU A 46 4.80 -9.22 4.57
CA LEU A 46 5.81 -8.40 5.27
C LEU A 46 5.73 -8.55 6.79
N GLN A 47 4.52 -8.70 7.33
CA GLN A 47 4.29 -8.98 8.76
C GLN A 47 4.72 -10.40 9.12
N PHE A 48 4.42 -11.39 8.26
CA PHE A 48 4.82 -12.78 8.47
C PHE A 48 6.35 -12.94 8.53
N LEU A 49 7.07 -12.22 7.67
CA LEU A 49 8.54 -12.19 7.68
C LEU A 49 9.15 -11.38 8.83
N GLY A 50 8.33 -10.69 9.63
CA GLY A 50 8.79 -9.93 10.79
C GLY A 50 9.40 -8.56 10.47
N PHE A 51 9.18 -8.01 9.27
CA PHE A 51 9.64 -6.66 8.93
C PHE A 51 8.76 -5.56 9.51
N ILE A 52 7.48 -5.85 9.70
CA ILE A 52 6.50 -4.91 10.26
C ILE A 52 5.63 -5.58 11.31
N LYS A 53 5.06 -4.78 12.21
CA LYS A 53 4.13 -5.22 13.26
C LYS A 53 2.95 -4.26 13.39
N ALA A 54 1.75 -4.80 13.55
CA ALA A 54 0.56 -4.02 13.88
C ALA A 54 0.70 -3.36 15.26
N THR A 55 0.29 -2.10 15.38
CA THR A 55 0.35 -1.37 16.66
C THR A 55 -1.03 -1.30 17.30
N GLN A 56 -1.08 -1.33 18.63
CA GLN A 56 -2.32 -1.09 19.40
C GLN A 56 -2.51 0.39 19.77
N ARG A 57 -1.59 1.27 19.35
CA ARG A 57 -1.63 2.71 19.71
C ARG A 57 -2.59 3.50 18.83
N LYS A 58 -2.70 3.15 17.55
CA LYS A 58 -3.56 3.84 16.59
C LYS A 58 -4.06 2.86 15.55
N THR A 59 -5.37 2.88 15.30
CA THR A 59 -6.01 2.06 14.27
C THR A 59 -5.35 2.32 12.91
N ASP A 60 -5.20 1.26 12.11
CA ASP A 60 -4.61 1.31 10.77
C ASP A 60 -3.12 1.73 10.71
N HIS A 61 -2.40 1.66 11.85
CA HIS A 61 -0.97 1.96 11.90
C HIS A 61 -0.12 0.72 12.16
N VAL A 62 0.97 0.61 11.40
CA VAL A 62 2.02 -0.42 11.55
C VAL A 62 3.36 0.21 11.91
N THR A 63 4.18 -0.53 12.64
CA THR A 63 5.57 -0.15 12.99
C THR A 63 6.54 -1.03 12.21
N ARG A 64 7.59 -0.43 11.65
CA ARG A 64 8.72 -1.14 11.03
C ARG A 64 9.65 -1.67 12.13
N LEU A 65 10.12 -2.90 11.97
CA LEU A 65 11.01 -3.58 12.92
C LEU A 65 12.49 -3.60 12.49
N THR A 66 12.77 -3.19 11.26
CA THR A 66 14.11 -3.10 10.67
C THR A 66 14.50 -1.65 10.38
N TRP A 67 15.80 -1.37 10.29
CA TRP A 67 16.37 -0.05 10.02
C TRP A 67 16.54 0.17 8.52
#